data_AF-A0A1F3ESY2-F1
#
_entry.id   AF-A0A1F3ESY2-F1
#
_cell.length_a   1.000
_cell.length_b   1.000
_cell.length_c   1.000
_cell.angle_alpha   90.00
_cell.angle_beta   90.00
_cell.angle_gamma   90.00
#
_symmetry.space_group_name_H-M   'P 1'
#
loop_
_entity.id
_entity.type
_entity.pdbx_description
1 polymer ?
#
loop_
_entity_poly.entity_id
_entity_poly.type
_entity_poly.pdbx_seq_one_letter_code
_entity_poly.pdbx_strand_id
1 'polypeptide(L)'
;MFLIHYQLIELRFSVVIKKDKMRTTSTLTRVLYAFIIVFFVCLLLDFLALHDIHNDYVSTSVIDRFSPAASSALPEWTKTSGEWSLIRFSFAVKLLITVLTIPVVRALRKKYRLAE
;
A
#
# COMPACT_ATOMS: atom_id res chain seq x y z
N MET A 1 28.93 -36.74 33.23
CA MET A 1 28.70 -35.29 33.41
C MET A 1 29.18 -34.46 32.20
N PHE A 2 30.34 -34.77 31.59
CA PHE A 2 30.87 -34.06 30.41
C PHE A 2 30.01 -34.13 29.13
N LEU A 3 29.36 -35.27 28.85
CA LEU A 3 28.53 -35.48 27.65
C LEU A 3 27.28 -34.58 27.60
N ILE A 4 26.69 -34.26 28.75
CA ILE A 4 25.48 -33.41 28.84
C ILE A 4 25.84 -31.95 28.53
N HIS A 5 27.04 -31.50 28.95
CA HIS A 5 27.52 -30.15 28.68
C HIS A 5 27.78 -29.90 27.19
N TYR A 6 28.33 -30.89 26.48
CA TYR A 6 28.61 -30.77 25.05
C TYR A 6 27.31 -30.68 24.22
N GLN A 7 26.32 -31.51 24.53
CA GLN A 7 24.99 -31.48 23.89
C GLN A 7 24.26 -30.15 24.10
N LEU A 8 24.35 -29.56 25.31
CA LEU A 8 23.77 -28.24 25.61
C LEU A 8 24.44 -27.10 24.85
N ILE A 9 25.75 -27.20 24.60
CA ILE A 9 26.51 -26.21 23.83
C ILE A 9 26.10 -26.28 22.35
N GLU A 10 26.05 -27.47 21.75
CA GLU A 10 25.58 -27.70 20.36
C GLU A 10 24.14 -27.19 20.15
N LEU A 11 23.23 -27.47 21.10
CA LEU A 11 21.86 -26.97 21.07
C LEU A 11 21.80 -25.44 21.17
N ARG A 12 22.61 -24.83 22.03
CA ARG A 12 22.70 -23.36 22.11
C ARG A 12 23.25 -22.75 20.82
N PHE A 13 24.30 -23.33 20.23
CA PHE A 13 24.84 -22.84 18.96
C PHE A 13 23.84 -22.98 17.82
N SER A 14 23.16 -24.12 17.70
CA SER A 14 22.11 -24.32 16.69
C SER A 14 20.94 -23.33 16.86
N VAL A 15 20.53 -23.05 18.09
CA VAL A 15 19.48 -22.04 18.37
C VAL A 15 19.96 -20.64 18.04
N VAL A 16 21.20 -20.28 18.37
CA VAL A 16 21.78 -18.96 18.07
C VAL A 16 21.94 -18.75 16.57
N ILE A 17 22.44 -19.74 15.82
CA ILE A 17 22.59 -19.68 14.36
C ILE A 17 21.21 -19.57 13.67
N LYS A 18 20.21 -20.31 14.17
CA LYS A 18 18.82 -20.21 13.66
C LYS A 18 18.20 -18.85 13.97
N LYS A 19 18.53 -18.25 15.13
CA LYS A 19 18.08 -16.92 15.55
C LYS A 19 18.74 -15.80 14.74
N ASP A 20 20.00 -15.96 14.34
CA ASP A 20 20.70 -15.00 13.47
C ASP A 20 20.19 -15.07 12.02
N LYS A 21 19.91 -16.26 11.50
CA LYS A 21 19.25 -16.44 10.18
C LYS A 21 17.84 -15.81 10.16
N MET A 22 17.17 -15.69 11.30
CA MET A 22 15.86 -15.04 11.44
C MET A 22 15.91 -13.51 11.58
N ARG A 23 17.05 -12.90 11.94
CA ARG A 23 17.10 -11.48 12.34
C ARG A 23 17.30 -10.49 11.20
N THR A 24 17.82 -10.95 10.06
CA THR A 24 17.93 -10.10 8.87
C THR A 24 16.62 -10.12 8.08
N THR A 25 15.74 -9.15 8.34
CA THR A 25 14.61 -8.85 7.46
C THR A 25 15.15 -8.63 6.05
N SER A 26 14.71 -9.46 5.10
CA SER A 26 15.19 -9.34 3.72
C SER A 26 14.77 -7.99 3.14
N THR A 27 15.62 -7.38 2.30
CA THR A 27 15.30 -6.13 1.60
C THR A 27 13.93 -6.19 0.90
N LEU A 28 13.60 -7.34 0.31
CA LEU A 28 12.31 -7.59 -0.33
C LEU A 28 11.13 -7.52 0.65
N THR A 29 11.30 -8.01 1.88
CA THR A 29 10.29 -7.89 2.94
C THR A 29 10.05 -6.43 3.32
N ARG A 30 11.12 -5.62 3.41
CA ARG A 30 11.01 -4.18 3.68
C ARG A 30 10.29 -3.44 2.56
N VAL A 31 10.55 -3.81 1.30
CA VAL A 31 9.84 -3.27 0.13
C VAL A 31 8.34 -3.58 0.20
N LEU A 32 7.95 -4.79 0.58
CA LEU A 32 6.53 -5.13 0.76
C LEU A 32 5.87 -4.28 1.84
N TYR A 33 6.53 -4.07 2.98
CA TYR A 33 5.99 -3.18 4.01
C TYR A 33 5.84 -1.74 3.50
N ALA A 34 6.82 -1.23 2.76
CA ALA A 34 6.71 0.08 2.15
C ALA A 34 5.53 0.18 1.17
N PHE A 35 5.32 -0.84 0.32
CA PHE A 35 4.16 -0.92 -0.57
C PHE A 35 2.84 -0.88 0.19
N ILE A 36 2.72 -1.64 1.29
CA ILE A 36 1.51 -1.64 2.12
C ILE A 36 1.24 -0.26 2.73
N ILE A 37 2.28 0.40 3.25
CA ILE A 37 2.15 1.74 3.84
C ILE A 37 1.67 2.74 2.79
N VAL A 38 2.31 2.78 1.62
CA VAL A 38 1.91 3.68 0.55
C VAL A 38 0.48 3.39 0.08
N PHE A 39 0.12 2.11 -0.05
CA PHE A 39 -1.23 1.71 -0.42
C PHE A 39 -2.28 2.20 0.59
N PHE A 40 -1.98 2.08 1.89
CA PHE A 40 -2.85 2.57 2.96
C PHE A 40 -3.01 4.09 2.91
N VAL A 41 -1.91 4.84 2.70
CA VAL A 41 -1.98 6.29 2.54
C VAL A 41 -2.83 6.68 1.33
N CYS A 42 -2.69 5.99 0.20
CA CYS A 42 -3.54 6.19 -0.97
C CYS A 42 -5.04 5.99 -0.64
N LEU A 43 -5.38 4.93 0.10
CA LEU A 43 -6.77 4.68 0.51
C LEU A 43 -7.32 5.79 1.41
N LEU A 44 -6.51 6.31 2.34
CA LEU A 44 -6.93 7.41 3.21
C LEU A 44 -7.18 8.69 2.41
N LEU A 45 -6.28 9.01 1.48
CA LEU A 45 -6.43 10.18 0.60
C LEU A 45 -7.65 10.06 -0.31
N ASP A 46 -7.91 8.86 -0.84
CA ASP A 46 -9.12 8.62 -1.64
C ASP A 46 -10.39 8.80 -0.81
N PHE A 47 -10.39 8.33 0.44
CA PHE A 47 -11.54 8.49 1.32
C PHE A 47 -11.86 9.98 1.54
N LEU A 48 -10.83 10.80 1.82
CA LEU A 48 -11.00 12.24 2.00
C LEU A 48 -11.47 12.91 0.71
N ALA A 49 -10.84 12.61 -0.43
CA ALA A 49 -11.25 13.17 -1.72
C ALA A 49 -12.68 12.77 -2.11
N LEU A 50 -13.07 11.53 -1.87
CA LEU A 50 -14.44 11.07 -2.14
C LEU A 50 -15.46 11.71 -1.21
N HIS A 51 -15.09 11.97 0.04
CA HIS A 51 -15.93 12.70 0.98
C HIS A 51 -16.16 14.13 0.50
N ASP A 52 -15.12 14.83 0.07
CA ASP A 52 -15.23 16.20 -0.43
C ASP A 52 -16.00 16.24 -1.76
N ILE A 53 -15.74 15.31 -2.68
CA ILE A 53 -16.54 15.14 -3.90
C ILE A 53 -18.01 14.91 -3.54
N HIS A 54 -18.33 14.08 -2.55
CA HIS A 54 -19.73 13.82 -2.22
C HIS A 54 -20.46 15.10 -1.77
N ASN A 55 -19.80 15.94 -0.98
CA ASN A 55 -20.43 17.11 -0.38
C ASN A 55 -20.41 18.35 -1.29
N ASP A 56 -19.33 18.53 -2.05
CA ASP A 56 -19.08 19.77 -2.78
C ASP A 56 -19.31 19.61 -4.30
N TYR A 57 -19.30 18.39 -4.83
CA TYR A 57 -19.42 18.18 -6.27
C TYR A 57 -20.83 18.46 -6.78
N VAL A 58 -20.89 19.39 -7.72
CA VAL A 58 -22.11 19.73 -8.44
C VAL A 58 -21.90 19.47 -9.92
N SER A 59 -22.61 18.46 -10.46
CA SER A 59 -22.51 18.10 -11.88
C SER A 59 -23.18 19.16 -12.75
N THR A 60 -22.37 19.94 -13.49
CA THR A 60 -22.86 21.00 -14.38
C THR A 60 -23.84 20.47 -15.42
N SER A 61 -23.59 19.27 -15.98
CA SER A 61 -24.48 18.59 -16.92
C SER A 61 -25.87 18.25 -16.35
N VAL A 62 -25.97 18.04 -15.03
CA VAL A 62 -27.24 17.81 -14.35
C VAL A 62 -27.93 19.16 -14.14
N ILE A 63 -27.20 20.19 -13.71
CA ILE A 63 -27.76 21.53 -13.53
C ILE A 63 -28.24 22.13 -14.85
N ASP A 64 -27.48 22.02 -15.94
CA ASP A 64 -27.88 22.48 -17.27
C ASP A 64 -29.21 21.86 -17.73
N ARG A 65 -29.48 20.62 -17.30
CA ARG A 65 -30.70 19.89 -17.65
C ARG A 65 -31.93 20.32 -16.85
N PHE A 66 -31.75 20.77 -15.60
CA PHE A 66 -32.86 21.05 -14.68
C PHE A 66 -33.00 22.53 -14.28
N SER A 67 -31.96 23.34 -14.47
CA SER A 67 -31.95 24.79 -14.24
C SER A 67 -30.85 25.46 -15.08
N PRO A 68 -31.05 25.59 -16.40
CA PRO A 68 -30.06 26.18 -17.32
C PRO A 68 -29.68 27.64 -16.98
N ALA A 69 -30.53 28.38 -16.27
CA ALA A 69 -30.22 29.73 -15.78
C ALA A 69 -29.25 29.76 -14.58
N ALA A 70 -29.10 28.65 -13.85
CA ALA A 70 -28.26 28.54 -12.65
C ALA A 70 -26.84 28.02 -12.95
N SER A 71 -26.61 27.47 -14.14
CA SER A 71 -25.33 26.87 -14.55
C SER A 71 -24.22 27.89 -14.78
N SER A 72 -24.57 29.10 -15.22
CA SER A 72 -23.61 30.13 -15.65
C SER A 72 -22.79 30.76 -14.50
N ALA A 73 -23.03 30.40 -13.23
CA ALA A 73 -22.45 31.06 -12.07
C ALA A 73 -22.00 30.11 -10.93
N LEU A 74 -21.77 28.83 -11.20
CA LEU A 74 -21.27 27.92 -10.15
C LEU A 74 -19.82 28.26 -9.78
N PRO A 75 -19.49 28.36 -8.48
CA PRO A 75 -18.11 28.56 -8.03
C PRO A 75 -17.18 27.41 -8.47
N GLU A 76 -15.92 27.70 -8.78
CA GLU A 76 -14.96 26.69 -9.26
C GLU A 76 -14.73 25.52 -8.29
N TRP A 77 -14.87 25.74 -6.98
CA TRP A 77 -14.69 24.69 -5.98
C TRP A 77 -15.74 23.57 -6.10
N THR A 78 -16.92 23.84 -6.66
CA THR A 78 -17.98 22.82 -6.82
C THR A 78 -17.63 21.76 -7.86
N LYS A 79 -16.57 21.97 -8.65
CA LYS A 79 -16.10 21.00 -9.65
C LYS A 79 -15.17 19.94 -9.06
N THR A 80 -14.65 20.18 -7.86
CA THR A 80 -13.73 19.28 -7.12
C THR A 80 -12.62 18.68 -7.99
N SER A 81 -12.05 19.53 -8.87
CA SER A 81 -11.10 19.09 -9.90
C SER A 81 -9.79 18.55 -9.33
N GLY A 82 -9.36 19.06 -8.17
CA GLY A 82 -8.16 18.60 -7.47
C GLY A 82 -8.36 17.21 -6.88
N GLU A 83 -9.51 16.98 -6.28
CA GLU A 83 -9.93 15.73 -5.64
C GLU A 83 -10.05 14.62 -6.69
N TRP A 84 -10.68 14.91 -7.83
CA TRP A 84 -10.73 13.98 -8.97
C TRP A 84 -9.35 13.64 -9.51
N SER A 85 -8.44 14.62 -9.57
CA SER A 85 -7.06 14.41 -10.01
C SER A 85 -6.30 13.53 -9.01
N LEU A 86 -6.53 13.74 -7.70
CA LEU A 86 -5.94 12.96 -6.63
C LEU A 86 -6.36 11.49 -6.70
N ILE A 87 -7.66 11.21 -6.91
CA ILE A 87 -8.17 9.84 -7.04
C ILE A 87 -7.55 9.13 -8.24
N ARG A 88 -7.45 9.81 -9.39
CA ARG A 88 -6.82 9.22 -10.60
C ARG A 88 -5.34 8.91 -10.36
N PHE A 89 -4.62 9.83 -9.71
CA PHE A 89 -3.22 9.63 -9.36
C PHE A 89 -3.05 8.45 -8.38
N SER A 90 -3.83 8.44 -7.31
CA SER A 90 -3.87 7.36 -6.30
C SER A 90 -4.18 6.02 -6.95
N PHE A 91 -5.15 5.97 -7.87
CA PHE A 91 -5.47 4.77 -8.63
C PHE A 91 -4.26 4.25 -9.43
N ALA A 92 -3.56 5.12 -10.15
CA ALA A 92 -2.37 4.74 -10.91
C ALA A 92 -1.25 4.19 -9.99
N VAL A 93 -1.02 4.81 -8.84
CA VAL A 93 -0.03 4.35 -7.84
C VAL A 93 -0.40 2.98 -7.28
N LYS A 94 -1.67 2.78 -6.87
CA LYS A 94 -2.15 1.48 -6.35
C LYS A 94 -2.04 0.39 -7.41
N LEU A 95 -2.36 0.70 -8.67
CA LEU A 95 -2.21 -0.24 -9.79
C LEU A 95 -0.74 -0.65 -9.96
N LEU A 96 0.18 0.32 -9.97
CA LEU A 96 1.62 0.07 -10.06
C LEU A 96 2.11 -0.82 -8.90
N ILE A 97 1.74 -0.49 -7.66
CA ILE A 97 2.11 -1.28 -6.47
C ILE A 97 1.58 -2.72 -6.59
N THR A 98 0.33 -2.88 -7.02
CA THR A 98 -0.29 -4.22 -7.18
C THR A 98 0.48 -5.06 -8.19
N VAL A 99 0.84 -4.47 -9.34
CA VAL A 99 1.62 -5.14 -10.38
C VAL A 99 3.02 -5.50 -9.88
N LEU A 100 3.70 -4.59 -9.17
CA LEU A 100 5.04 -4.81 -8.61
C LEU A 100 5.06 -5.81 -7.44
N THR A 101 3.95 -5.97 -6.73
CA THR A 101 3.85 -6.92 -5.62
C THR A 101 4.01 -8.36 -6.09
N ILE A 102 3.47 -8.70 -7.28
CA ILE A 102 3.53 -10.04 -7.86
C ILE A 102 4.98 -10.57 -8.01
N PRO A 103 5.90 -9.88 -8.72
CA PRO A 103 7.28 -10.33 -8.85
C PRO A 103 8.05 -10.33 -7.52
N VAL A 104 7.78 -9.37 -6.61
CA VAL A 104 8.43 -9.31 -5.29
C VAL A 104 8.06 -10.54 -4.43
N VAL A 105 6.78 -10.89 -4.37
CA VAL A 105 6.31 -12.09 -3.66
C VAL A 105 6.87 -13.36 -4.30
N ARG A 106 6.92 -13.45 -5.64
CA ARG A 106 7.54 -14.58 -6.34
C ARG A 106 9.02 -14.72 -6.00
N ALA A 107 9.78 -13.61 -5.97
CA ALA A 107 11.19 -13.60 -5.61
C ALA A 107 11.42 -14.05 -4.16
N LEU A 108 10.59 -13.57 -3.22
CA LEU A 108 10.61 -14.00 -1.83
C LEU A 108 10.36 -15.50 -1.70
N ARG A 109 9.31 -16.02 -2.35
CA ARG A 109 8.99 -17.46 -2.31
C ARG A 109 10.13 -18.33 -2.82
N LYS A 110 10.78 -17.92 -3.92
CA LYS A 110 11.95 -18.64 -4.46
C LYS A 110 13.11 -18.62 -3.46
N LYS A 111 13.38 -17.46 -2.83
CA LYS A 111 14.44 -17.31 -1.82
C LYS A 111 14.24 -18.21 -0.60
N TYR A 112 13.01 -18.31 -0.08
CA TYR A 112 12.72 -19.14 1.09
C TYR A 112 12.67 -20.64 0.75
N ARG A 113 12.19 -21.03 -0.44
CA ARG A 113 12.25 -22.44 -0.90
C ARG A 113 13.66 -22.97 -1.09
N LEU A 114 14.62 -22.12 -1.47
CA LEU A 114 16.03 -22.50 -1.60
C LEU A 114 16.76 -22.56 -0.24
N ALA A 115 16.09 -22.15 0.84
CA ALA A 115 16.67 -22.10 2.19
C ALA A 115 16.18 -23.23 3.12
N GLU A 116 15.19 -24.01 2.66
CA GLU A 116 14.75 -25.31 3.20
C GLU A 116 15.60 -26.43 2.60
#